data_AF-A0A357D0L8-F1
#
_entry.id   AF-A0A357D0L8-F1
#
_cell.length_a   1.000
_cell.length_b   1.000
_cell.length_c   1.000
_cell.angle_alpha   90.00
_cell.angle_beta   90.00
_cell.angle_gamma   90.00
#
_symmetry.space_group_name_H-M   'P 1'
#
loop_
_entity.id
_entity.type
_entity.pdbx_description
1 polymer ?
#
loop_
_entity_poly.entity_id
_entity_poly.type
_entity_poly.pdbx_seq_one_letter_code
_entity_poly.pdbx_strand_id
1 'polypeptide(L)' 'MMEKLNEESCSSCGYDCSFEKKVVVEYLYLDLKTCERCIGTDKVLDEVMLVLTPALELAGFTVEYKKVEMKTAEIAI' A
#
# COMPACT_ATOMS: atom_id res chain seq x y z
N MET A 1 13.88 16.07 -12.53
CA MET A 1 15.06 15.20 -12.59
C MET A 1 15.11 14.45 -11.28
N MET A 2 15.04 13.11 -11.37
CA MET A 2 15.46 12.14 -10.34
C MET A 2 16.79 12.58 -9.71
N GLU A 3 17.21 12.20 -8.50
CA GLU A 3 16.97 11.08 -7.59
C GLU A 3 17.72 11.47 -6.32
N LYS A 4 17.37 10.88 -5.16
CA LYS A 4 18.36 10.37 -4.19
C LYS A 4 17.64 9.66 -3.05
N LEU A 5 17.52 8.35 -3.21
CA LEU A 5 17.47 7.43 -2.08
C LEU A 5 18.92 7.24 -1.63
N ASN A 6 19.24 7.67 -0.41
CA ASN A 6 20.49 7.38 0.26
C ASN A 6 20.11 6.63 1.54
N GLU A 7 20.31 5.32 1.52
CA GLU A 7 20.27 4.48 2.71
C GLU A 7 21.49 4.82 3.57
N GLU A 8 21.31 5.73 4.53
CA GLU A 8 22.29 5.93 5.59
C GLU A 8 21.91 5.05 6.78
N SER A 9 22.70 3.99 6.95
CA SER A 9 22.79 3.20 8.18
C SER A 9 23.13 4.12 9.35
N CYS A 10 22.11 4.49 10.13
CA CYS A 10 22.32 5.21 11.37
C CYS A 10 22.66 4.20 12.48
N SER A 11 23.95 4.07 12.76
CA SER A 11 24.44 3.39 13.96
C SER A 11 25.37 4.34 14.69
N SER A 12 24.87 5.05 15.70
CA SER A 12 25.64 5.51 16.90
C SER A 12 24.95 6.61 17.74
N CYS A 13 23.88 7.26 17.29
CA CYS A 13 23.21 8.29 18.12
C CYS A 13 21.82 7.83 18.60
N GLY A 14 21.54 8.00 19.90
CA GLY A 14 20.24 7.77 20.54
C GLY A 14 19.20 8.80 20.14
N TYR A 15 18.98 8.95 18.84
CA TYR A 15 17.95 9.77 18.23
C TYR A 15 16.99 8.85 17.50
N ASP A 16 15.69 9.06 17.70
CA ASP A 16 14.65 8.31 17.04
C ASP A 16 14.81 8.52 15.52
N CYS A 17 15.34 7.51 14.85
CA CYS A 17 15.46 7.49 13.40
C CYS A 17 14.05 7.22 12.88
N SER A 18 13.23 8.27 12.87
CA SER A 18 11.82 8.21 12.48
C SER A 18 11.72 7.95 10.98
N PHE A 19 12.04 6.72 10.55
CA PHE A 19 11.54 6.21 9.30
C PHE A 19 10.02 6.28 9.38
N GLU A 20 9.41 7.10 8.55
CA GLU A 20 7.95 7.14 8.44
C GLU A 20 7.47 5.72 8.12
N LYS A 21 6.77 5.12 9.08
CA LYS A 21 6.28 3.76 8.94
C LYS A 21 5.12 3.78 7.97
N LYS A 22 5.40 3.51 6.69
CA LYS A 22 4.40 3.56 5.62
C LYS A 22 3.96 2.16 5.22
N VAL A 23 2.65 1.92 5.21
CA VAL A 23 2.02 0.73 4.65
C VAL A 23 1.40 1.10 3.32
N VAL A 24 1.82 0.43 2.25
CA VAL A 24 1.22 0.59 0.92
C VAL A 24 0.49 -0.71 0.57
N VAL A 25 -0.80 -0.62 0.31
CA VAL A 25 -1.64 -1.72 -0.15
C VAL A 25 -2.05 -1.45 -1.59
N GLU A 26 -1.57 -2.28 -2.51
CA GLU A 26 -1.90 -2.19 -3.93
C GLU A 26 -2.79 -3.37 -4.33
N TYR A 27 -4.03 -3.06 -4.71
CA TYR A 27 -4.95 -4.02 -5.29
C TYR A 27 -4.86 -3.99 -6.80
N LEU A 28 -4.17 -4.98 -7.37
CA LEU A 28 -4.11 -5.19 -8.81
C LEU A 28 -5.36 -5.96 -9.26
N TYR A 29 -6.11 -5.40 -10.20
CA TYR A 29 -7.33 -6.02 -10.71
C TYR A 29 -7.39 -6.02 -12.24
N LEU A 30 -8.04 -7.02 -12.82
CA LEU A 30 -8.22 -7.13 -14.28
C LEU A 30 -9.41 -6.30 -14.77
N ASP A 31 -10.55 -6.42 -14.08
CA ASP A 31 -11.78 -5.76 -14.46
C ASP A 31 -12.74 -5.69 -13.26
N LEU A 32 -13.44 -4.57 -13.10
CA LEU A 32 -14.43 -4.34 -12.04
C LEU A 32 -15.86 -4.24 -12.57
N LYS A 33 -16.11 -4.63 -13.83
CA LYS A 33 -17.44 -4.53 -14.45
C LYS A 33 -18.07 -5.89 -14.71
N THR A 34 -17.29 -6.88 -15.11
CA THR A 34 -17.73 -8.19 -15.57
C THR A 34 -17.10 -9.35 -14.80
N CYS A 35 -15.89 -9.15 -14.24
CA CYS A 35 -15.24 -10.18 -13.42
C CYS A 35 -15.82 -10.21 -12.00
N GLU A 36 -16.76 -11.12 -11.73
CA GLU A 36 -17.41 -11.28 -10.43
C GLU A 36 -16.42 -11.46 -9.27
N ARG A 37 -15.33 -12.19 -9.51
CA ARG A 37 -14.28 -12.42 -8.50
C ARG A 37 -13.56 -11.12 -8.13
N CYS A 38 -13.21 -10.29 -9.10
CA CYS A 38 -12.56 -9.01 -8.85
C CYS A 38 -13.53 -8.04 -8.15
N ILE A 39 -14.79 -7.98 -8.58
CA ILE A 39 -15.83 -7.14 -7.95
C ILE A 39 -16.08 -7.55 -6.49
N GLY A 40 -16.12 -8.87 -6.22
CA GLY A 40 -16.28 -9.39 -4.86
C GLY A 40 -15.10 -9.02 -3.97
N THR A 41 -13.88 -9.26 -4.45
CA THR A 41 -12.65 -8.90 -3.72
C THR A 41 -12.56 -7.40 -3.47
N ASP A 42 -12.91 -6.56 -4.45
CA ASP A 42 -12.89 -5.10 -4.33
C ASP A 42 -13.71 -4.61 -3.13
N LYS A 43 -14.94 -5.11 -2.99
CA LYS A 43 -15.84 -4.77 -1.89
C LYS A 43 -15.32 -5.25 -0.54
N VAL A 44 -14.89 -6.51 -0.46
CA VAL A 44 -14.37 -7.10 0.78
C VAL A 44 -13.08 -6.38 1.21
N LEU A 45 -12.22 -6.03 0.26
CA LEU A 45 -10.98 -5.32 0.56
C LEU A 45 -11.24 -3.89 1.03
N ASP A 46 -12.21 -3.18 0.46
CA ASP A 46 -12.64 -1.88 0.97
C ASP A 46 -13.08 -1.97 2.44
N GLU A 47 -13.90 -2.97 2.78
CA GLU A 47 -14.35 -3.21 4.16
C GLU A 47 -13.18 -3.50 5.11
N VAL A 48 -12.22 -4.31 4.67
CA VAL A 48 -11.00 -4.61 5.44
C VAL A 48 -10.18 -3.35 5.67
N MET A 49 -9.98 -2.51 4.65
CA MET A 49 -9.21 -1.28 4.77
C MET A 49 -9.88 -0.27 5.71
N LEU A 50 -11.22 -0.21 5.73
CA LEU A 50 -11.96 0.62 6.69
C LEU A 50 -11.71 0.22 8.15
N VAL A 51 -11.53 -1.07 8.42
CA VAL A 51 -11.28 -1.59 9.78
C VAL A 51 -9.80 -1.47 10.16
N LEU A 52 -8.88 -1.76 9.23
CA LEU A 52 -7.46 -1.81 9.54
C LEU A 52 -6.77 -0.46 9.52
N THR A 53 -7.21 0.49 8.68
CA THR A 53 -6.56 1.81 8.57
C THR A 53 -6.49 2.53 9.91
N PRO A 54 -7.58 2.65 10.70
CA PRO A 54 -7.52 3.30 12.01
C PRO A 54 -6.56 2.60 12.98
N ALA A 55 -6.52 1.27 12.96
CA ALA A 55 -5.61 0.50 13.82
C ALA A 55 -4.14 0.72 13.46
N LEU A 56 -3.82 0.81 12.16
CA LEU A 56 -2.49 1.11 11.65
C LEU A 56 -2.07 2.54 11.96
N GLU A 57 -2.97 3.51 11.78
CA GLU A 57 -2.74 4.92 12.12
C GLU A 57 -2.46 5.09 13.62
N LEU A 58 -3.24 4.43 14.49
CA LEU A 58 -3.00 4.43 15.94
C LEU A 58 -1.64 3.81 16.31
N ALA A 59 -1.15 2.85 15.52
CA ALA A 59 0.18 2.26 15.70
C ALA A 59 1.31 3.13 15.11
N GLY A 60 1.00 4.33 14.60
CA GLY A 60 1.95 5.29 14.06
C GLY A 60 2.34 5.03 12.60
N PHE A 61 1.52 4.29 11.86
CA PHE A 61 1.71 4.08 10.44
C PHE A 61 0.93 5.09 9.59
N THR A 62 1.49 5.47 8.44
CA THR A 62 0.72 6.07 7.35
C THR A 62 0.27 4.97 6.40
N VAL A 63 -0.97 5.03 5.93
CA VAL A 63 -1.54 3.99 5.05
C VAL A 63 -1.88 4.60 3.69
N GLU A 64 -1.41 3.95 2.62
CA GLU A 64 -1.76 4.29 1.25
C GLU A 64 -2.46 3.08 0.62
N TYR A 65 -3.67 3.29 0.11
CA TYR A 65 -4.45 2.26 -0.57
C TYR A 65 -4.67 2.63 -2.03
N LYS A 66 -4.21 1.78 -2.94
CA LYS A 66 -4.33 1.96 -4.38
C LYS A 66 -5.04 0.80 -5.02
N LYS A 67 -5.97 1.10 -5.91
CA LYS A 67 -6.56 0.14 -6.83
C LYS A 67 -5.97 0.40 -8.22
N VAL A 68 -5.30 -0.59 -8.79
CA VAL A 68 -4.57 -0.46 -10.06
C VAL A 68 -5.11 -1.48 -11.06
N GLU A 69 -5.65 -0.99 -12.17
CA GLU A 69 -6.11 -1.84 -13.27
C GLU A 69 -4.90 -2.40 -14.05
N MET A 70 -4.86 -3.71 -14.21
CA MET A 70 -3.83 -4.42 -14.97
C MET A 70 -4.09 -4.33 -16.48
N LYS A 71 -3.74 -3.17 -17.06
CA LYS A 71 -3.91 -2.88 -18.49
C LYS A 71 -2.93 -3.61 -19.42
N THR A 72 -1.79 -4.08 -18.89
CA THR A 72 -0.79 -4.83 -19.67
C THR A 72 -0.43 -6.14 -18.98
N ALA A 73 0.09 -7.10 -19.76
CA ALA A 73 0.53 -8.37 -19.22
C ALA A 73 1.75 -8.24 -18.30
N GLU A 74 2.57 -7.19 -18.46
CA GLU A 74 3.77 -6.99 -17.62
C GLU A 74 3.43 -6.69 -16.16
N ILE A 75 2.23 -6.20 -15.88
CA ILE A 75 1.74 -5.92 -14.51
C ILE A 75 0.84 -7.03 -13.97
N ALA A 76 0.54 -8.05 -14.77
CA ALA A 76 -0.21 -9.25 -14.39
C ALA A 76 0.74 -10.43 -14.12
N ILE A 77 1.75 -10.19 -13.26
CA ILE A 77 2.80 -11.14 -12.89
C ILE A 77 2.28 -12.17 -11.89
#